data_AF-A0A7S3UP32-F1
#
_entry.id   AF-A0A7S3UP32-F1
#
_cell.length_a   1.000
_cell.length_b   1.000
_cell.length_c   1.000
_cell.angle_alpha   90.00
_cell.angle_beta   90.00
_cell.angle_gamma   90.00
#
_symmetry.space_group_name_H-M   'P 1'
#
loop_
_entity.id
_entity.type
_entity.pdbx_description
1 polymer ?
#
loop_
_entity_poly.entity_id
_entity_poly.type
_entity_poly.pdbx_seq_one_letter_code
_entity_poly.pdbx_strand_id
1 'polypeptide(L)'
;PMSRVAGDTVLRHGLGAVATTSWRLRNEQKLEHELGIPIDTFDHEDLKFLTRILYCAPSDDGVWGEHELDYCLVSRAPSNMRLDPNPEEIGEVMWATREQVADMTSDPNLKFSPWFSKIHSHFLLSWWSDLQATLFTNAHEDFSTVHEL
;
A
#
# COMPACT_ATOMS: atom_id res chain seq x y z
N PRO A 1 -26.76 6.97 -4.38
CA PRO A 1 -26.76 6.71 -5.84
C PRO A 1 -25.86 7.72 -6.57
N MET A 2 -24.60 7.34 -6.81
CA MET A 2 -23.77 7.95 -7.84
C MET A 2 -23.17 6.81 -8.65
N SER A 3 -23.84 6.50 -9.76
CA SER A 3 -23.31 5.70 -10.85
C SER A 3 -22.32 6.54 -11.66
N ARG A 4 -21.15 5.99 -11.99
CA ARG A 4 -20.53 6.13 -13.32
C ARG A 4 -19.42 5.12 -13.51
N VAL A 5 -19.65 4.27 -14.51
CA VAL A 5 -18.69 3.36 -15.14
C VAL A 5 -17.72 4.21 -15.99
N ALA A 6 -16.42 3.97 -15.81
CA ALA A 6 -15.37 4.21 -16.79
C ALA A 6 -14.55 2.91 -16.80
N GLY A 7 -14.64 2.06 -17.82
CA GLY A 7 -14.13 2.32 -19.16
C GLY A 7 -12.79 1.58 -19.29
N ASP A 8 -12.81 0.45 -20.01
CA ASP A 8 -11.81 -0.62 -20.24
C ASP A 8 -10.34 -0.22 -20.58
N THR A 9 -9.88 1.01 -20.32
CA THR A 9 -8.57 1.51 -20.79
C THR A 9 -7.55 1.72 -19.67
N VAL A 10 -7.91 1.51 -18.40
CA VAL A 10 -7.02 1.78 -17.23
C VAL A 10 -6.15 0.57 -16.85
N LEU A 11 -6.17 -0.50 -17.65
CA LEU A 11 -5.58 -1.81 -17.32
C LEU A 11 -4.04 -1.95 -17.51
N ARG A 12 -3.27 -0.86 -17.64
CA ARG A 12 -1.82 -0.98 -17.95
C ARG A 12 -0.84 -0.26 -17.03
N HIS A 13 -1.29 0.64 -16.15
CA HIS A 13 -0.36 1.51 -15.39
C HIS A 13 -0.71 1.72 -13.91
N GLY A 14 -1.68 0.99 -13.37
CA GLY A 14 -1.99 1.04 -11.95
C GLY A 14 -0.95 0.26 -11.16
N LEU A 15 -0.09 0.96 -10.41
CA LEU A 15 0.65 0.31 -9.35
C LEU A 15 -0.37 -0.17 -8.31
N GLY A 16 -0.46 -1.48 -8.11
CA GLY A 16 -1.04 -2.02 -6.89
C GLY A 16 0.02 -1.98 -5.83
N ALA A 17 0.20 -0.84 -5.19
CA ALA A 17 1.04 -0.78 -4.01
C ALA A 17 0.36 -1.60 -2.91
N VAL A 18 0.67 -2.89 -2.85
CA VAL A 18 0.36 -3.72 -1.71
C VAL A 18 1.37 -3.37 -0.63
N ALA A 19 1.09 -2.32 0.14
CA ALA A 19 1.83 -1.98 1.35
C ALA A 19 1.27 -2.83 2.50
N THR A 20 1.98 -3.89 2.87
CA THR A 20 1.60 -4.74 4.00
C THR A 20 2.60 -4.56 5.14
N THR A 21 2.07 -4.31 6.33
CA THR A 21 2.84 -4.15 7.56
C THR A 21 2.88 -5.49 8.31
N SER A 22 3.96 -6.27 8.09
CA SER A 22 4.61 -7.24 9.00
C SER A 22 5.57 -8.19 8.24
N TRP A 23 6.16 -9.18 8.91
CA TRP A 23 7.11 -10.15 8.33
C TRP A 23 6.49 -10.95 7.16
N ARG A 24 7.29 -11.17 6.10
CA ARG A 24 6.90 -11.72 4.77
C ARG A 24 5.86 -12.85 4.80
N LEU A 25 6.00 -13.84 5.68
CA LEU A 25 5.08 -14.98 5.77
C LEU A 25 3.66 -14.63 6.25
N ARG A 26 3.49 -13.56 7.05
CA ARG A 26 2.17 -13.08 7.45
C ARG A 26 1.50 -12.23 6.37
N ASN A 27 2.26 -11.68 5.43
CA ASN A 27 1.71 -10.74 4.46
C ASN A 27 0.85 -11.46 3.43
N GLU A 28 1.28 -12.59 2.90
CA GLU A 28 0.46 -13.40 1.99
C GLU A 28 -0.84 -13.86 2.66
N GLN A 29 -0.77 -14.31 3.92
CA GLN A 29 -1.94 -14.71 4.70
C GLN A 29 -2.89 -13.53 4.96
N LYS A 30 -2.35 -12.34 5.24
CA LYS A 30 -3.14 -11.12 5.37
C LYS A 30 -3.79 -10.71 4.05
N LEU A 31 -3.08 -10.82 2.93
CA LEU A 31 -3.63 -10.50 1.61
C LEU A 31 -4.78 -11.42 1.23
N GLU A 32 -4.67 -12.70 1.54
CA GLU A 32 -5.79 -13.63 1.37
C GLU A 32 -6.94 -13.31 2.33
N HIS A 33 -6.66 -13.06 3.61
CA HIS A 33 -7.70 -12.83 4.60
C HIS A 33 -8.44 -11.49 4.43
N GLU A 34 -7.73 -10.42 4.10
CA GLU A 34 -8.30 -9.07 4.00
C GLU A 34 -8.83 -8.79 2.58
N LEU A 35 -8.08 -9.16 1.54
CA LEU A 35 -8.37 -8.81 0.14
C LEU A 35 -8.84 -9.99 -0.72
N GLY A 36 -8.84 -11.22 -0.18
CA GLY A 36 -9.22 -12.42 -0.92
C GLY A 36 -8.22 -12.80 -2.00
N ILE A 37 -6.98 -12.31 -1.93
CA ILE A 37 -5.94 -12.63 -2.92
C ILE A 37 -5.32 -13.98 -2.58
N PRO A 38 -5.43 -15.01 -3.44
CA PRO A 38 -4.83 -16.31 -3.18
C PRO A 38 -3.33 -16.21 -2.89
N ILE A 39 -2.85 -16.96 -1.90
CA ILE A 39 -1.44 -16.93 -1.46
C ILE A 39 -0.46 -17.23 -2.61
N ASP A 40 -0.87 -18.04 -3.59
CA ASP A 40 -0.07 -18.40 -4.77
C ASP A 40 -0.08 -17.34 -5.88
N THR A 41 -0.75 -16.20 -5.68
CA THR A 41 -0.77 -15.09 -6.65
C THR A 41 0.57 -14.37 -6.77
N PHE A 42 1.33 -14.34 -5.68
CA PHE A 42 2.64 -13.70 -5.62
C PHE A 42 3.68 -14.72 -5.17
N ASP A 43 4.80 -14.80 -5.88
CA ASP A 43 5.97 -15.46 -5.35
C ASP A 43 6.58 -14.59 -4.24
N HIS A 44 7.28 -15.20 -3.27
CA HIS A 44 7.97 -14.47 -2.21
C HIS A 44 8.94 -13.39 -2.75
N GLU A 45 9.43 -13.56 -3.97
CA GLU A 45 10.34 -12.65 -4.67
C GLU A 45 9.61 -11.46 -5.31
N ASP A 46 8.28 -11.52 -5.49
CA ASP A 46 7.46 -10.44 -6.04
C ASP A 46 7.18 -9.33 -5.02
N LEU A 47 7.32 -9.63 -3.72
CA LEU A 47 7.19 -8.67 -2.63
C LEU A 47 8.53 -8.00 -2.35
N LYS A 48 8.72 -6.83 -2.92
CA LYS A 48 9.96 -6.09 -2.80
C LYS A 48 9.99 -5.22 -1.55
N PHE A 49 11.05 -5.39 -0.77
CA PHE A 49 11.32 -4.53 0.37
C PHE A 49 11.93 -3.21 -0.07
N LEU A 50 11.41 -2.09 0.44
CA LEU A 50 12.00 -0.77 0.21
C LEU A 50 12.67 -0.22 1.48
N THR A 51 11.94 -0.11 2.59
CA THR A 51 12.50 0.48 3.81
C THR A 51 11.71 0.09 5.06
N ARG A 52 12.13 0.59 6.22
CA ARG A 52 11.38 0.48 7.47
C ARG A 52 11.08 1.85 8.07
N ILE A 53 9.88 2.01 8.60
CA ILE A 53 9.49 3.20 9.36
C ILE A 53 9.15 2.81 10.80
N LEU A 54 9.62 3.57 11.78
CA LEU A 54 9.22 3.46 13.18
C LEU A 54 8.38 4.69 13.50
N TYR A 55 7.14 4.49 13.93
CA TYR A 55 6.24 5.62 14.23
C TYR A 55 5.40 5.34 15.47
N CYS A 56 4.94 6.42 16.09
CA CYS A 56 3.95 6.40 17.17
C CYS A 56 2.81 7.35 16.80
N ALA A 57 1.57 6.86 16.89
CA ALA A 57 0.38 7.63 16.57
C ALA A 57 -0.74 7.33 17.57
N PRO A 58 -1.20 8.32 18.37
CA PRO A 58 -2.38 8.13 19.19
C PRO A 58 -3.62 8.08 18.30
N SER A 59 -4.61 7.27 18.69
CA SER A 59 -5.95 7.30 18.09
C SER A 59 -6.77 8.49 18.60
N ASP A 60 -7.87 8.78 17.91
CA ASP A 60 -8.75 9.92 18.20
C ASP A 60 -9.33 9.88 19.64
N ASP A 61 -9.44 8.72 20.27
CA ASP A 61 -9.99 8.57 21.63
C ASP A 61 -8.94 8.75 22.75
N GLY A 62 -7.66 8.82 22.39
CA GLY A 62 -6.53 8.97 23.31
C GLY A 62 -6.29 7.76 24.24
N VAL A 63 -7.06 6.69 24.08
CA VAL A 63 -6.92 5.42 24.84
C VAL A 63 -6.07 4.44 24.06
N TRP A 64 -6.29 4.37 22.74
CA TRP A 64 -5.54 3.50 21.84
C TRP A 64 -4.55 4.28 21.01
N GLY A 65 -3.57 3.58 20.46
CA GLY A 65 -2.58 4.15 19.55
C GLY A 65 -1.72 3.05 18.94
N GLU A 66 -1.02 3.43 17.87
CA GLU A 66 -0.06 2.60 17.15
C GLU A 66 1.35 2.99 17.60
N HIS A 67 2.20 2.00 17.84
CA HIS A 67 3.64 2.19 18.03
C HIS A 67 4.36 1.03 17.35
N GLU A 68 4.71 1.21 16.08
CA GLU A 68 5.03 0.11 15.19
C GLU A 68 6.29 0.35 14.37
N LEU A 69 7.02 -0.75 14.13
CA LEU A 69 8.08 -0.83 13.14
C LEU A 69 7.51 -1.50 11.89
N ASP A 70 7.19 -0.67 10.90
CA ASP A 70 6.60 -1.11 9.63
C ASP A 70 7.64 -1.37 8.57
N TYR A 71 7.44 -2.46 7.84
CA TYR A 71 8.24 -2.83 6.67
C TYR A 71 7.47 -2.40 5.42
N CYS A 72 8.01 -1.44 4.69
CA CYS A 72 7.42 -0.99 3.44
C CYS A 72 7.75 -2.00 2.34
N LEU A 73 6.74 -2.77 1.93
CA LEU A 73 6.81 -3.68 0.79
C LEU A 73 6.02 -3.11 -0.38
N VAL A 74 6.47 -3.40 -1.60
CA VAL A 74 5.77 -3.06 -2.84
C VAL A 74 5.79 -4.24 -3.81
N SER A 75 4.77 -4.34 -4.63
CA SER A 75 4.71 -5.32 -5.71
C SER A 75 3.96 -4.75 -6.91
N ARG A 76 4.02 -5.46 -8.03
CA ARG A 76 3.18 -5.18 -9.20
C ARG A 76 2.12 -6.25 -9.30
N ALA A 77 0.88 -5.84 -9.10
CA ALA A 77 -0.27 -6.72 -9.27
C ALA A 77 -0.33 -7.32 -10.70
N PRO A 78 -0.61 -8.63 -10.83
CA PRO A 78 -0.90 -9.26 -12.12
C PRO A 78 -2.12 -8.59 -12.79
N SER A 79 -2.11 -8.52 -14.13
CA SER A 79 -3.18 -7.88 -14.91
C SER A 79 -4.57 -8.52 -14.74
N ASN A 80 -4.61 -9.77 -14.31
CA ASN A 80 -5.83 -10.56 -14.10
C ASN A 80 -6.15 -10.79 -12.61
N MET A 81 -5.50 -10.04 -11.71
CA MET A 81 -5.72 -10.18 -10.28
C MET A 81 -7.19 -9.89 -9.94
N ARG A 82 -7.80 -10.78 -9.17
CA ARG A 82 -9.15 -10.63 -8.64
C ARG A 82 -9.06 -10.30 -7.16
N LEU A 83 -9.94 -9.42 -6.72
CA LEU A 83 -10.09 -9.05 -5.32
C LEU A 83 -11.44 -9.59 -4.84
N ASP A 84 -11.45 -10.19 -3.66
CA ASP A 84 -12.65 -10.60 -2.94
C ASP A 84 -12.53 -10.14 -1.47
N PRO A 85 -12.63 -8.83 -1.21
CA PRO A 85 -12.30 -8.28 0.10
C PRO A 85 -13.25 -8.75 1.19
N ASN A 86 -12.70 -9.05 2.36
CA ASN A 86 -13.49 -9.41 3.53
C ASN A 86 -14.21 -8.15 4.06
N PRO A 87 -15.56 -8.10 4.07
CA PRO A 87 -16.31 -6.91 4.48
C PRO A 87 -16.18 -6.58 5.98
N GLU A 88 -15.73 -7.52 6.81
CA GLU A 88 -15.45 -7.26 8.23
C GLU A 88 -14.16 -6.46 8.44
N GLU A 89 -13.23 -6.50 7.48
CA GLU A 89 -11.93 -5.82 7.55
C GLU A 89 -11.87 -4.62 6.58
N ILE A 90 -12.48 -4.74 5.39
CA ILE A 90 -12.34 -3.79 4.29
C ILE A 90 -13.71 -3.28 3.85
N GLY A 91 -13.92 -1.96 3.99
CA GLY A 91 -15.17 -1.31 3.56
C GLY A 91 -15.26 -1.07 2.05
N GLU A 92 -14.15 -0.68 1.42
CA GLU A 92 -14.09 -0.39 -0.02
C GLU A 92 -12.65 -0.56 -0.54
N VAL A 93 -12.52 -0.94 -1.81
CA VAL A 93 -11.22 -1.02 -2.50
C VAL A 93 -11.31 -0.32 -3.84
N MET A 94 -10.25 0.43 -4.17
CA MET A 94 -10.10 1.03 -5.49
C MET A 94 -8.64 0.97 -5.97
N TRP A 95 -8.49 0.92 -7.29
CA TRP A 95 -7.21 1.17 -7.95
C TRP A 95 -7.09 2.67 -8.21
N ALA A 96 -5.98 3.27 -7.80
CA ALA A 96 -5.75 4.71 -7.91
C ALA A 96 -4.50 5.02 -8.75
N THR A 97 -4.59 6.05 -9.59
CA THR A 97 -3.41 6.66 -10.22
C THR A 97 -2.68 7.57 -9.22
N ARG A 98 -1.46 7.98 -9.56
CA ARG A 98 -0.68 8.91 -8.74
C ARG A 98 -1.44 10.22 -8.50
N GLU A 99 -2.10 10.71 -9.53
CA GLU A 99 -2.89 11.94 -9.49
C GLU A 99 -4.11 11.77 -8.57
N GLN A 100 -4.81 10.63 -8.66
CA GLN A 100 -5.94 10.34 -7.77
C GLN A 100 -5.49 10.27 -6.30
N VAL A 101 -4.36 9.63 -6.01
CA VAL A 101 -3.82 9.60 -4.64
C VAL A 101 -3.45 11.00 -4.15
N ALA A 102 -2.84 11.83 -5.01
CA ALA A 102 -2.51 13.21 -4.66
C ALA A 102 -3.77 14.05 -4.39
N ASP A 103 -4.82 13.90 -5.20
CA ASP A 103 -6.10 14.58 -5.02
C ASP A 103 -6.78 14.14 -3.73
N MET A 104 -6.84 12.82 -3.47
CA MET A 104 -7.47 12.27 -2.27
C MET A 104 -6.73 12.68 -0.99
N THR A 105 -5.39 12.67 -1.00
CA THR A 105 -4.59 13.08 0.17
C THR A 105 -4.62 14.59 0.41
N SER A 106 -5.07 15.38 -0.56
CA SER A 106 -5.29 16.83 -0.41
C SER A 106 -6.70 17.18 0.07
N ASP A 107 -7.65 16.23 0.08
CA ASP A 107 -9.02 16.44 0.54
C ASP A 107 -9.09 16.34 2.08
N PRO A 108 -9.39 17.44 2.80
CA PRO A 108 -9.47 17.42 4.26
C PRO A 108 -10.63 16.59 4.82
N ASN A 109 -11.57 16.15 3.97
CA ASN A 109 -12.69 15.31 4.37
C ASN A 109 -12.34 13.81 4.36
N LEU A 110 -11.22 13.44 3.73
CA LEU A 110 -10.73 12.06 3.72
C LEU A 110 -9.74 11.85 4.86
N LYS A 111 -9.93 10.75 5.59
CA LYS A 111 -9.00 10.30 6.63
C LYS A 111 -8.12 9.19 6.08
N PHE A 112 -6.83 9.28 6.36
CA PHE A 112 -5.84 8.26 6.04
C PHE A 112 -5.21 7.75 7.33
N SER A 113 -4.71 6.51 7.30
CA SER A 113 -3.94 6.00 8.42
C SER A 113 -2.66 6.83 8.65
N PRO A 114 -2.18 6.88 9.91
CA PRO A 114 -0.94 7.60 10.23
C PRO A 114 0.26 7.09 9.42
N TRP A 115 0.42 5.77 9.30
CA TRP A 115 1.50 5.17 8.53
C TRP A 115 1.42 5.52 7.04
N PHE A 116 0.23 5.50 6.42
CA PHE A 116 0.09 5.81 5.00
C PHE A 116 0.45 7.25 4.73
N SER A 117 0.02 8.16 5.60
CA SER A 117 0.34 9.59 5.50
C SER A 117 1.85 9.83 5.55
N LYS A 118 2.57 9.13 6.44
CA LYS A 118 4.04 9.18 6.55
C LYS A 118 4.71 8.61 5.29
N ILE A 119 4.26 7.46 4.78
CA ILE A 119 4.80 6.91 3.54
C ILE A 119 4.56 7.86 2.36
N HIS A 120 3.38 8.44 2.26
CA HIS A 120 3.02 9.37 1.20
C HIS A 120 3.92 10.61 1.18
N SER A 121 4.09 11.27 2.34
CA SER A 121 4.85 12.52 2.43
C SER A 121 6.35 12.36 2.26
N HIS A 122 6.90 11.18 2.62
CA HIS A 122 8.36 10.95 2.60
C HIS A 122 8.85 10.16 1.39
N PHE A 123 8.06 9.18 0.90
CA PHE A 123 8.60 8.18 -0.02
C PHE A 123 7.75 7.91 -1.26
N LEU A 124 6.41 7.85 -1.13
CA LEU A 124 5.54 7.30 -2.17
C LEU A 124 5.69 8.03 -3.50
N LEU A 125 5.78 9.37 -3.49
CA LEU A 125 5.96 10.15 -4.71
C LEU A 125 7.30 9.90 -5.40
N SER A 126 8.36 9.65 -4.61
CA SER A 126 9.69 9.30 -5.12
C SER A 126 9.66 7.92 -5.79
N TRP A 127 9.10 6.92 -5.10
CA TRP A 127 8.94 5.57 -5.64
C TRP A 127 8.09 5.56 -6.91
N TRP A 128 7.01 6.34 -6.95
CA TRP A 128 6.13 6.43 -8.11
C TRP A 128 6.76 7.15 -9.30
N SER A 129 7.75 8.03 -9.07
CA SER A 129 8.41 8.76 -10.15
C SER A 129 9.21 7.86 -11.08
N ASP A 130 9.71 6.73 -10.57
CA ASP A 130 10.38 5.68 -11.34
C ASP A 130 9.98 4.29 -10.84
N LEU A 131 8.84 3.80 -11.36
CA LEU A 131 8.33 2.47 -11.03
C LEU A 131 9.23 1.34 -11.52
N GLN A 132 9.97 1.55 -12.62
CA GLN A 132 10.85 0.52 -13.15
C GLN A 132 12.05 0.34 -12.22
N ALA A 133 12.69 1.43 -11.80
CA ALA A 133 13.74 1.37 -10.80
C ALA A 133 13.21 0.81 -9.47
N THR A 134 12.07 1.31 -8.98
CA THR A 134 11.46 0.88 -7.73
C THR A 134 11.18 -0.63 -7.71
N LEU A 135 10.57 -1.18 -8.75
CA LEU A 135 10.17 -2.60 -8.76
C LEU A 135 11.31 -3.54 -9.14
N PHE A 136 12.19 -3.16 -10.08
CA PHE A 136 13.13 -4.10 -10.70
C PHE A 136 14.60 -3.85 -10.37
N THR A 137 14.93 -2.83 -9.56
CA THR A 137 16.33 -2.54 -9.15
C THR A 137 16.44 -2.17 -7.67
N ASN A 138 17.63 -2.27 -7.08
CA ASN A 138 17.76 -2.02 -5.64
C ASN A 138 17.90 -0.52 -5.29
N ALA A 139 17.54 0.39 -6.20
CA ALA A 139 17.77 1.83 -6.07
C ALA A 139 17.08 2.46 -4.85
N HIS A 140 15.97 1.90 -4.40
CA HIS A 140 15.18 2.38 -3.28
C HIS A 140 15.19 1.44 -2.08
N GLU A 141 16.05 0.42 -2.07
CA GLU A 141 16.19 -0.51 -0.95
C GLU A 141 17.11 0.09 0.12
N ASP A 142 16.62 0.18 1.35
CA ASP A 142 17.36 0.64 2.52
C ASP A 142 17.23 -0.36 3.67
N PHE A 143 18.20 -1.27 3.74
CA PHE A 143 18.32 -2.26 4.81
C PHE A 143 19.05 -1.74 6.05
N SER A 144 19.67 -0.57 5.97
CA SER A 144 20.49 0.00 7.04
C SER A 144 19.69 0.87 7.99
N THR A 145 18.72 1.61 7.48
CA THR A 145 18.02 2.64 8.24
C THR A 145 16.69 2.14 8.76
N VAL A 146 16.31 2.64 9.93
CA VAL A 146 14.93 2.67 10.41
C VAL A 146 14.55 4.14 10.45
N HIS A 147 13.59 4.55 9.64
CA HIS A 147 13.16 5.95 9.54
C HIS A 147 12.20 6.23 10.68
N GLU A 148 12.64 7.00 11.68
CA GLU A 148 11.79 7.44 12.79
C GLU A 148 10.93 8.62 12.32
N LEU A 149 9.61 8.41 12.19
CA LEU A 149 8.66 9.34 11.57
C LEU A 149 7.51 9.74 12.48
#